data_AF-A0A966END3-F1
#
_entry.id   AF-A0A966END3-F1
#
_cell.length_a   1.000
_cell.length_b   1.000
_cell.length_c   1.000
_cell.angle_alpha   90.00
_cell.angle_beta   90.00
_cell.angle_gamma   90.00
#
_symmetry.space_group_name_H-M   'P 1'
#
loop_
_entity.id
_entity.type
_entity.pdbx_description
1 polymer ?
#
loop_
_entity_poly.entity_id
_entity_poly.type
_entity_poly.pdbx_seq_one_letter_code
_entity_poly.pdbx_strand_id
1 'polypeptide(L)'
;MTAPLTMEQIASEAGILDHAERTRTQARQTTSVYPDMSMDDAYRIQAAWLDLKLARGQRLAGHKIGLTSRAMQAAMKISTPDSGFLTADMVFAPNTTLVAADFT
;
A
#
# COMPACT_ATOMS: atom_id res chain seq x y z
N MET A 1 -24.38 -7.11 0.98
CA MET A 1 -23.07 -6.91 0.33
C MET A 1 -23.01 -5.47 -0.09
N THR A 2 -22.09 -4.68 0.48
CA THR A 2 -21.87 -3.29 0.06
C THR A 2 -21.31 -3.28 -1.36
N ALA A 3 -21.67 -2.27 -2.14
CA ALA A 3 -21.15 -2.15 -3.50
C ALA A 3 -19.62 -1.93 -3.45
N PRO A 4 -18.83 -2.60 -4.31
CA PRO A 4 -17.39 -2.38 -4.38
C PRO A 4 -17.08 -0.95 -4.80
N LEU A 5 -15.89 -0.46 -4.45
CA LEU A 5 -15.47 0.88 -4.84
C LEU A 5 -15.42 1.02 -6.36
N THR A 6 -15.79 2.20 -6.85
CA THR A 6 -15.68 2.55 -8.26
C THR A 6 -14.21 2.68 -8.67
N MET A 7 -13.93 2.54 -9.96
CA MET A 7 -12.57 2.73 -10.47
C MET A 7 -12.04 4.15 -10.21
N GLU A 8 -12.92 5.15 -10.21
CA GLU A 8 -12.58 6.53 -9.88
C GLU A 8 -12.17 6.68 -8.41
N GLN A 9 -12.94 6.07 -7.49
CA GLN A 9 -12.60 6.07 -6.06
C GLN A 9 -11.26 5.38 -5.79
N ILE A 10 -11.02 4.24 -6.46
CA ILE A 10 -9.76 3.50 -6.36
C ILE A 10 -8.58 4.33 -6.86
N ALA A 11 -8.71 4.95 -8.03
CA ALA A 11 -7.67 5.82 -8.58
C ALA A 11 -7.41 7.04 -7.68
N SER A 12 -8.47 7.63 -7.10
CA SER A 12 -8.36 8.74 -6.17
C SER A 12 -7.61 8.35 -4.89
N GLU A 13 -7.96 7.23 -4.24
CA GLU A 13 -7.26 6.78 -3.03
C GLU A 13 -5.81 6.38 -3.31
N ALA A 14 -5.54 5.74 -4.46
CA ALA A 14 -4.16 5.46 -4.89
C ALA A 14 -3.35 6.75 -5.08
N GLY A 15 -3.95 7.79 -5.67
CA GLY A 15 -3.32 9.11 -5.82
C GLY A 15 -3.03 9.80 -4.48
N ILE A 16 -3.91 9.64 -3.48
CA ILE A 16 -3.69 10.16 -2.12
C ILE A 16 -2.50 9.47 -1.46
N LEU A 17 -2.39 8.14 -1.56
CA LEU A 17 -1.26 7.39 -1.01
C LEU A 17 0.04 7.73 -1.73
N ASP A 18 0.00 7.91 -3.05
CA ASP A 18 1.15 8.35 -3.84
C ASP A 18 1.65 9.72 -3.43
N HIS A 19 0.73 10.67 -3.24
CA HIS A 19 1.08 12.00 -2.75
C HIS A 19 1.71 11.93 -1.36
N ALA A 20 1.08 11.20 -0.44
CA ALA A 20 1.56 11.03 0.93
C ALA A 20 2.99 10.50 1.02
N GLU A 21 3.31 9.46 0.24
CA GLU A 21 4.67 8.91 0.16
C GLU A 21 5.67 9.94 -0.39
N ARG A 22 5.30 10.64 -1.47
CA ARG A 22 6.20 11.61 -2.12
C ARG A 22 6.44 12.85 -1.28
N THR A 23 5.47 13.28 -0.49
CA THR A 23 5.60 14.47 0.37
C THR A 23 5.97 14.15 1.81
N ARG A 24 6.10 12.87 2.17
CA ARG A 24 6.31 12.41 3.56
C ARG A 24 5.26 13.01 4.50
N THR A 25 4.02 13.05 4.06
CA THR A 25 2.91 13.58 4.86
C THR A 25 1.85 12.52 4.98
N GLN A 26 1.51 12.15 6.21
CA GLN A 26 0.53 11.10 6.47
C GLN A 26 -0.84 11.45 5.86
N ALA A 27 -1.39 10.54 5.07
CA ALA A 27 -2.77 10.62 4.61
C ALA A 27 -3.76 10.22 5.70
N ARG A 28 -5.02 10.67 5.56
CA ARG A 28 -6.13 10.09 6.30
C ARG A 28 -6.28 8.59 5.99
N GLN A 29 -6.92 7.85 6.90
CA GLN A 29 -7.27 6.45 6.65
C GLN A 29 -8.35 6.36 5.56
N THR A 30 -8.19 5.48 4.57
CA THR A 30 -9.22 5.26 3.54
C THR A 30 -10.54 4.77 4.14
N THR A 31 -10.47 3.92 5.17
CA THR A 31 -11.63 3.39 5.90
C THR A 31 -12.40 4.45 6.69
N SER A 32 -11.82 5.64 6.95
CA SER A 32 -12.59 6.73 7.57
C SER A 32 -13.58 7.37 6.60
N VAL A 33 -13.36 7.20 5.29
CA VAL A 33 -14.24 7.70 4.21
C VAL A 33 -15.10 6.57 3.64
N TYR A 34 -14.53 5.37 3.52
CA TYR A 34 -15.21 4.17 3.04
C TYR A 34 -15.22 3.09 4.14
N PRO A 35 -16.07 3.23 5.17
CA PRO A 35 -16.07 2.32 6.33
C PRO A 35 -16.39 0.87 5.96
N ASP A 36 -17.13 0.67 4.87
CA ASP A 36 -17.58 -0.63 4.41
C ASP A 36 -16.72 -1.21 3.28
N MET A 37 -15.56 -0.62 2.98
CA MET A 37 -14.67 -1.13 1.92
C MET A 37 -14.22 -2.55 2.23
N SER A 38 -14.13 -3.38 1.19
CA SER A 38 -13.67 -4.76 1.32
C SER A 38 -12.15 -4.87 1.25
N MET A 39 -11.63 -6.04 1.59
CA MET A 39 -10.21 -6.37 1.35
C MET A 39 -9.88 -6.34 -0.15
N ASP A 40 -10.81 -6.74 -1.02
CA ASP A 40 -10.64 -6.68 -2.48
C ASP A 40 -10.48 -5.23 -2.96
N ASP A 41 -11.23 -4.30 -2.39
CA ASP A 41 -11.07 -2.87 -2.68
C ASP A 41 -9.68 -2.36 -2.24
N ALA A 42 -9.19 -2.80 -1.08
CA ALA A 42 -7.85 -2.46 -0.61
C ALA A 42 -6.76 -2.94 -1.59
N TYR A 43 -6.87 -4.17 -2.09
CA TYR A 43 -5.94 -4.69 -3.08
C TYR A 43 -6.06 -4.02 -4.46
N ARG A 44 -7.26 -3.58 -4.86
CA ARG A 44 -7.45 -2.77 -6.08
C ARG A 44 -6.78 -1.40 -5.95
N ILE A 45 -6.85 -0.76 -4.78
CA ILE A 45 -6.13 0.49 -4.47
C ILE A 45 -4.61 0.26 -4.52
N GLN A 46 -4.12 -0.82 -3.92
CA GLN A 46 -2.69 -1.17 -3.96
C GLN A 46 -2.20 -1.39 -5.40
N ALA A 47 -2.96 -2.08 -6.23
CA ALA A 47 -2.63 -2.30 -7.63
C ALA A 47 -2.58 -0.98 -8.42
N ALA A 48 -3.59 -0.11 -8.26
CA ALA A 48 -3.61 1.20 -8.89
C ALA A 48 -2.43 2.08 -8.44
N TRP A 49 -2.01 1.99 -7.16
CA TRP A 49 -0.85 2.72 -6.68
C TRP A 49 0.47 2.17 -7.26
N LEU A 50 0.59 0.85 -7.42
CA LEU A 50 1.71 0.26 -8.17
C LEU A 50 1.75 0.79 -9.60
N ASP A 51 0.61 0.84 -10.30
CA ASP A 51 0.54 1.33 -11.68
C ASP A 51 1.06 2.78 -11.80
N LEU A 52 0.75 3.65 -10.82
CA LEU A 52 1.31 5.00 -10.75
C LEU A 52 2.84 5.01 -10.62
N LYS A 53 3.40 4.11 -9.81
CA LYS A 53 4.85 3.96 -9.65
C LYS A 53 5.50 3.45 -10.94
N LEU A 54 4.90 2.44 -11.58
CA LEU A 54 5.40 1.87 -12.83
C LEU A 54 5.34 2.89 -13.98
N ALA A 55 4.28 3.69 -14.06
CA ALA A 55 4.15 4.77 -15.05
C ALA A 55 5.23 5.85 -14.91
N ARG A 56 5.85 6.02 -13.73
CA ARG A 56 7.00 6.89 -13.50
C ARG A 56 8.35 6.24 -13.78
N GLY A 57 8.37 5.00 -14.27
CA GLY A 57 9.59 4.27 -14.62
C GLY A 57 10.15 3.39 -13.51
N GLN A 58 9.47 3.25 -12.37
CA GLN A 58 9.85 2.21 -11.41
C GLN A 58 9.60 0.82 -12.01
N ARG A 59 10.30 -0.18 -11.46
CA ARG A 59 10.15 -1.58 -11.89
C ARG A 59 9.75 -2.45 -10.71
N LEU A 60 8.85 -3.40 -10.95
CA LEU A 60 8.52 -4.41 -9.95
C LEU A 60 9.77 -5.29 -9.71
N ALA A 61 10.20 -5.37 -8.45
CA ALA A 61 11.35 -6.17 -8.02
C ALA A 61 10.92 -7.43 -7.26
N GLY A 62 9.69 -7.48 -6.73
CA GLY A 62 9.18 -8.67 -6.07
C GLY A 62 7.91 -8.42 -5.26
N HIS A 63 7.63 -9.37 -4.36
CA HIS A 63 6.48 -9.34 -3.48
C HIS A 63 6.92 -9.58 -2.03
N LYS A 64 6.19 -9.01 -1.09
CA LYS A 64 6.33 -9.28 0.34
C LYS A 64 5.06 -9.94 0.87
N ILE A 65 5.19 -10.78 1.88
CA ILE A 65 4.06 -11.29 2.68
C ILE A 65 4.25 -10.78 4.10
N GLY A 66 3.25 -10.09 4.64
CA GLY A 66 3.23 -9.58 6.00
C GLY A 66 2.15 -10.23 6.85
N LEU A 67 2.12 -9.87 8.14
CA LEU A 67 1.16 -10.40 9.11
C LEU A 67 1.11 -11.94 9.13
N THR A 68 2.27 -12.60 9.03
CA THR A 68 2.40 -14.06 9.03
C THR A 68 2.31 -14.69 10.43
N SER A 69 2.48 -13.88 11.48
CA SER A 69 2.31 -14.29 12.86
C SER A 69 0.83 -14.48 13.21
N ARG A 70 0.47 -15.66 13.72
CA ARG A 70 -0.90 -15.95 14.21
C ARG A 70 -1.33 -14.99 15.32
N ALA A 71 -0.42 -14.60 16.21
CA ALA A 71 -0.70 -13.66 17.28
C ALA A 71 -1.05 -12.26 16.73
N MET A 72 -0.31 -11.79 15.73
CA MET A 72 -0.62 -10.51 15.07
C MET A 72 -1.91 -10.57 14.25
N GLN A 73 -2.16 -11.68 13.55
CA GLN A 73 -3.43 -11.91 12.83
C GLN A 73 -4.63 -11.80 13.76
N ALA A 74 -4.57 -12.48 14.92
CA ALA A 74 -5.61 -12.40 15.94
C ALA A 74 -5.78 -10.97 16.49
N ALA A 75 -4.69 -10.27 16.78
CA ALA A 75 -4.73 -8.89 17.29
C ALA A 75 -5.36 -7.92 16.27
N MET A 76 -5.04 -8.09 14.98
CA MET A 76 -5.55 -7.27 13.87
C MET A 76 -6.91 -7.76 13.34
N LYS A 77 -7.47 -8.84 13.91
CA LYS A 77 -8.74 -9.46 13.50
C LYS A 77 -8.78 -9.85 12.02
N ILE A 78 -7.66 -10.33 11.50
CA ILE A 78 -7.54 -10.89 10.15
C ILE A 78 -7.26 -12.40 10.23
N SER A 79 -7.72 -13.16 9.24
CA SER A 79 -7.55 -14.62 9.20
C SER A 79 -6.45 -15.09 8.23
N THR A 80 -5.96 -14.20 7.38
CA THR A 80 -4.95 -14.48 6.35
C THR A 80 -3.85 -13.43 6.36
N PRO A 81 -2.58 -13.80 6.03
CA PRO A 81 -1.51 -12.83 5.79
C PRO A 81 -1.88 -11.76 4.76
N ASP A 82 -1.22 -10.61 4.81
CA ASP A 82 -1.29 -9.60 3.76
C ASP A 82 -0.17 -9.80 2.73
N SER A 83 -0.27 -9.08 1.61
CA SER A 83 0.79 -9.06 0.60
C SER A 83 1.04 -7.64 0.08
N GLY A 84 2.24 -7.40 -0.42
CA GLY A 84 2.69 -6.10 -0.89
C GLY A 84 3.60 -6.23 -2.11
N PHE A 85 3.67 -5.19 -2.94
CA PHE A 85 4.65 -5.09 -4.01
C PHE A 85 5.94 -4.43 -3.52
N LEU A 86 7.08 -4.90 -4.02
CA LEU A 86 8.38 -4.26 -3.84
C LEU A 86 8.83 -3.71 -5.19
N THR A 87 9.13 -2.41 -5.26
CA THR A 87 9.74 -1.80 -6.46
C THR A 87 11.26 -1.75 -6.32
N ALA A 88 11.96 -1.59 -7.45
CA ALA A 88 13.42 -1.51 -7.48
C ALA A 88 13.97 -0.39 -6.59
N ASP A 89 13.25 0.73 -6.46
CA ASP A 89 13.62 1.87 -5.62
C ASP A 89 13.55 1.54 -4.11
N MET A 90 12.90 0.44 -3.74
CA MET A 90 12.84 -0.04 -2.34
C MET A 90 14.02 -0.96 -2.00
N VAL A 91 14.87 -1.33 -2.97
CA VAL A 91 15.96 -2.29 -2.79
C VAL A 91 17.27 -1.54 -2.55
N PHE A 92 17.81 -1.67 -1.35
CA PHE A 92 19.12 -1.13 -0.98
C PHE A 92 20.14 -2.24 -0.87
N ALA A 93 21.38 -1.98 -1.30
CA ALA A 93 22.47 -2.94 -1.14
C ALA A 93 22.82 -3.11 0.35
N PRO A 94 23.37 -4.26 0.76
CA PRO A 94 23.90 -4.42 2.11
C PRO A 94 24.86 -3.28 2.49
N ASN A 95 24.79 -2.82 3.73
CA ASN A 95 25.59 -1.71 4.27
C ASN A 95 25.32 -0.32 3.65
N THR A 96 24.21 -0.14 2.93
CA THR A 96 23.76 1.20 2.49
C THR A 96 23.32 2.04 3.67
N THR A 97 23.84 3.26 3.79
CA THR A 97 23.32 4.27 4.73
C THR A 97 22.00 4.82 4.21
N LEU A 98 20.96 4.74 5.03
CA LEU A 98 19.64 5.30 4.72
C LEU A 98 19.49 6.68 5.38
N VAL A 99 18.88 7.61 4.65
CA VAL A 99 18.52 8.93 5.17
C VAL A 99 17.11 8.83 5.76
N ALA A 100 16.98 8.98 7.08
CA ALA A 100 15.70 8.83 7.75
C ALA A 100 14.61 9.79 7.21
N ALA A 101 15.02 11.02 6.83
CA ALA A 101 14.14 12.03 6.25
C ALA A 101 13.51 11.63 4.91
N ASP A 102 13.98 10.57 4.25
CA ASP A 102 13.30 10.05 3.07
C ASP A 102 11.96 9.39 3.41
N PHE A 103 11.74 9.01 4.68
CA PHE A 103 10.59 8.23 5.15
C PHE A 103 9.69 8.94 6.18
N THR A 104 10.08 10.13 6.67
CA THR A 104 9.44 10.84 7.78
C THR A 104 9.03 12.25 7.43
#